data_AF-A0A941LJJ7-F1
#
_entry.id   AF-A0A941LJJ7-F1
#
_cell.length_a   1.000
_cell.length_b   1.000
_cell.length_c   1.000
_cell.angle_alpha   90.00
_cell.angle_beta   90.00
_cell.angle_gamma   90.00
#
_symmetry.space_group_name_H-M   'P 1'
#
loop_
_entity.id
_entity.type
_entity.pdbx_description
1 polymer ?
#
loop_
_entity_poly.entity_id
_entity_poly.type
_entity_poly.pdbx_seq_one_letter_code
_entity_poly.pdbx_strand_id
1 'polypeptide(L)'
;MSRTGLWIGLIILFFAGTLIGAVGMSLYSQYEDEHRWERGPAAREERIMKRLTQDLALSTTQQAEVEPIVARAHLELLRLRVQHQPDVDRVLDLGMQELKTKLSSEQQVKLDGLHAQLQQRWRMTSEYVRQAQDAGGRKE
;
A
#
# COMPACT_ATOMS: atom_id res chain seq x y z
N MET A 1 -7.07 -49.76 19.46
CA MET A 1 -7.27 -48.30 19.25
C MET A 1 -8.27 -48.12 18.12
N SER A 2 -9.38 -47.43 18.39
CA SER A 2 -10.47 -47.26 17.43
C SER A 2 -10.02 -46.42 16.25
N ARG A 3 -10.37 -46.87 15.03
CA ARG A 3 -10.05 -46.19 13.76
C ARG A 3 -10.51 -44.73 13.77
N THR A 4 -11.57 -44.41 14.50
CA THR A 4 -12.12 -43.06 14.68
C THR A 4 -11.16 -42.08 15.38
N GLY A 5 -10.39 -42.52 16.38
CA GLY A 5 -9.45 -41.65 17.08
C GLY A 5 -8.29 -41.20 16.18
N LEU A 6 -7.90 -42.04 15.22
CA LEU A 6 -6.81 -41.78 14.28
C LEU A 6 -7.24 -40.75 13.21
N TRP A 7 -8.50 -40.83 12.75
CA TRP A 7 -9.08 -39.84 11.83
C TRP A 7 -9.31 -38.49 12.49
N ILE A 8 -9.76 -38.45 13.75
CA ILE A 8 -9.94 -37.20 14.49
C ILE A 8 -8.60 -36.48 14.68
N GLY A 9 -7.54 -37.21 15.06
CA GLY A 9 -6.20 -36.63 15.17
C GLY A 9 -5.68 -36.07 13.85
N LEU A 10 -5.93 -36.75 12.72
CA LEU A 10 -5.53 -36.31 11.40
C LEU A 10 -6.24 -35.02 10.96
N ILE A 11 -7.55 -34.93 11.22
CA ILE A 11 -8.36 -33.75 10.91
C ILE A 11 -7.88 -32.53 11.72
N ILE A 12 -7.62 -32.71 13.01
CA ILE A 12 -7.10 -31.63 13.87
C ILE A 12 -5.73 -31.16 13.38
N LEU A 13 -4.83 -32.07 13.02
CA LEU A 13 -3.51 -31.72 12.50
C LEU A 13 -3.60 -30.97 11.15
N PHE A 14 -4.52 -31.38 10.27
CA PHE A 14 -4.76 -30.73 8.98
C PHE A 14 -5.29 -29.29 9.15
N PHE A 15 -6.27 -29.08 10.03
CA PHE A 15 -6.77 -27.74 10.33
C PHE A 15 -5.74 -26.87 11.04
N ALA A 16 -4.93 -27.43 11.95
CA ALA A 16 -3.84 -26.71 12.59
C ALA A 16 -2.78 -26.27 11.57
N GLY A 17 -2.40 -27.15 10.63
CA GLY A 17 -1.48 -26.83 9.54
C GLY A 17 -2.05 -25.77 8.57
N THR A 18 -3.35 -25.83 8.29
CA THR A 18 -4.01 -24.86 7.40
C THR A 18 -4.15 -23.49 8.07
N LEU A 19 -4.41 -23.43 9.38
CA LEU A 19 -4.43 -22.18 10.15
C LEU A 19 -3.04 -21.54 10.20
N ILE A 20 -1.99 -22.33 10.48
CA ILE A 20 -0.61 -21.82 10.48
C ILE A 20 -0.17 -21.40 9.07
N GLY A 21 -0.55 -22.16 8.04
CA GLY A 21 -0.29 -21.83 6.64
C GLY A 21 -1.04 -20.58 6.17
N ALA A 22 -2.30 -20.39 6.55
CA ALA A 22 -3.10 -19.22 6.21
C ALA A 22 -2.61 -17.96 6.93
N VAL A 23 -2.21 -18.07 8.20
CA VAL A 23 -1.58 -16.97 8.94
C VAL A 23 -0.20 -16.65 8.34
N GLY A 24 0.61 -17.67 8.02
CA GLY A 24 1.90 -17.49 7.35
C GLY A 24 1.79 -16.85 5.97
N MET A 25 0.80 -17.25 5.16
CA MET A 25 0.52 -16.66 3.84
C MET A 25 0.00 -15.23 3.95
N SER A 26 -0.85 -14.94 4.95
CA SER A 26 -1.32 -13.57 5.24
C SER A 26 -0.20 -12.65 5.72
N LEU A 27 0.79 -13.18 6.43
CA LEU A 27 1.97 -12.43 6.87
C LEU A 27 2.96 -12.25 5.72
N TYR A 28 3.13 -13.24 4.85
CA TYR A 28 3.98 -13.16 3.66
C TYR A 28 3.43 -12.18 2.62
N SER A 29 2.11 -12.18 2.38
CA SER A 29 1.48 -11.18 1.50
C SER A 29 1.53 -9.78 2.11
N GLN A 30 1.41 -9.64 3.43
CA GLN A 30 1.64 -8.36 4.12
C GLN A 30 3.09 -7.89 3.97
N TYR A 31 4.07 -8.79 4.01
CA TYR A 31 5.49 -8.44 3.86
C TYR A 31 5.83 -7.92 2.45
N GLU A 32 5.29 -8.54 1.39
CA GLU A 32 5.49 -8.08 0.00
C GLU A 32 4.74 -6.77 -0.32
N ASP A 33 3.54 -6.57 0.25
CA ASP A 33 2.77 -5.33 0.06
C ASP A 33 3.31 -4.18 0.94
N GLU A 34 3.83 -4.42 2.14
CA GLU A 34 4.50 -3.40 2.96
C GLU A 34 5.72 -2.81 2.22
N HIS A 35 6.58 -3.65 1.64
CA HIS A 35 7.78 -3.19 0.92
C HIS A 35 7.46 -2.51 -0.44
N ARG A 36 6.29 -2.80 -1.03
CA ARG A 36 5.87 -2.18 -2.30
C ARG A 36 5.45 -0.71 -2.13
N TRP A 37 5.03 -0.33 -0.92
CA TRP A 37 4.51 1.00 -0.59
C TRP A 37 5.55 1.86 0.15
N GLU A 38 6.50 1.25 0.85
CA GLU A 38 7.58 1.93 1.56
C GLU A 38 8.56 2.70 0.67
N ARG A 39 8.71 2.33 -0.61
CA ARG A 39 9.61 3.03 -1.54
C ARG A 39 9.10 4.43 -1.98
N GLY A 40 7.96 4.87 -1.45
CA GLY A 40 7.47 6.23 -1.62
C GLY A 40 6.94 6.57 -3.02
N PRO A 41 6.49 7.83 -3.22
CA PRO A 41 5.87 8.29 -4.46
C PRO A 41 6.82 8.27 -5.67
N ALA A 42 8.14 8.46 -5.48
CA ALA A 42 9.14 8.41 -6.56
C ALA A 42 9.29 7.00 -7.16
N ALA A 43 9.32 5.96 -6.33
CA ALA A 43 9.40 4.59 -6.83
C ALA A 43 8.13 4.13 -7.56
N ARG A 44 7.01 4.86 -7.43
CA ARG A 44 5.80 4.57 -8.20
C ARG A 44 5.95 4.99 -9.65
N GLU A 45 6.59 6.13 -9.92
CA GLU A 45 6.88 6.61 -11.26
C GLU A 45 7.79 5.64 -12.02
N GLU A 46 8.90 5.22 -11.40
CA GLU A 46 9.83 4.23 -11.97
C GLU A 46 9.12 2.92 -12.32
N ARG A 47 8.19 2.47 -11.49
CA ARG A 47 7.38 1.26 -11.76
C ARG A 47 6.42 1.44 -12.93
N ILE A 48 5.81 2.63 -13.08
CA ILE A 48 4.94 2.94 -14.20
C ILE A 48 5.76 2.91 -15.49
N MET A 49 6.91 3.59 -15.52
CA MET A 49 7.81 3.57 -16.67
C MET A 49 8.28 2.15 -17.00
N LYS A 50 8.70 1.37 -16.00
CA LYS A 50 9.12 -0.02 -16.20
C LYS A 50 8.01 -0.88 -16.84
N ARG A 51 6.77 -0.76 -16.37
CA ARG A 51 5.63 -1.48 -16.93
C ARG A 51 5.31 -1.05 -18.36
N LEU A 52 5.26 0.26 -18.62
CA LEU A 52 5.02 0.78 -19.97
C LEU A 52 6.09 0.33 -20.95
N THR A 53 7.36 0.34 -20.54
CA THR A 53 8.46 -0.18 -21.36
C THR A 53 8.31 -1.66 -21.66
N GLN A 54 7.92 -2.47 -20.67
CA GLN A 54 7.74 -3.92 -20.84
C GLN A 54 6.53 -4.25 -21.71
N ASP A 55 5.38 -3.64 -21.44
CA ASP A 55 4.11 -3.99 -22.07
C ASP A 55 3.99 -3.42 -23.50
N LEU A 56 4.62 -2.28 -23.77
CA LEU A 56 4.60 -1.62 -25.08
C LEU A 56 5.91 -1.80 -25.87
N ALA A 57 6.88 -2.53 -25.30
CA ALA A 57 8.21 -2.72 -25.88
C ALA A 57 8.89 -1.41 -26.33
N LEU A 58 8.87 -0.39 -25.46
CA LEU A 58 9.37 0.95 -25.79
C LEU A 58 10.89 0.92 -26.06
N SER A 59 11.33 1.48 -27.18
CA SER A 59 12.74 1.76 -27.45
C SER A 59 13.29 2.83 -26.50
N THR A 60 14.62 2.94 -26.40
CA THR A 60 15.28 3.96 -25.57
C THR A 60 14.89 5.39 -25.96
N THR A 61 14.75 5.66 -27.25
CA THR A 61 14.28 6.96 -27.76
C THR A 61 12.85 7.24 -27.32
N GLN A 62 11.95 6.26 -27.43
CA GLN A 62 10.56 6.43 -26.99
C GLN A 62 10.44 6.57 -25.48
N GLN A 63 11.29 5.89 -24.71
CA GLN A 63 11.33 6.04 -23.25
C GLN A 63 11.67 7.48 -22.86
N ALA A 64 12.66 8.10 -23.51
CA ALA A 64 13.05 9.48 -23.25
C ALA A 64 11.93 10.50 -23.59
N GLU A 65 11.09 10.20 -24.57
CA GLU A 65 9.93 11.03 -24.94
C GLU A 65 8.73 10.82 -24.00
N VAL A 66 8.52 9.59 -23.53
CA VAL A 66 7.38 9.21 -22.67
C VAL A 66 7.61 9.57 -21.20
N GLU A 67 8.85 9.49 -20.71
CA GLU A 67 9.24 9.80 -19.33
C GLU A 67 8.70 11.16 -18.84
N PRO A 68 8.91 12.30 -19.52
CA PRO A 68 8.39 13.59 -19.06
C PRO A 68 6.86 13.67 -19.08
N ILE A 69 6.17 12.86 -19.92
CA ILE A 69 4.71 12.79 -19.95
C ILE A 69 4.20 12.05 -18.71
N VAL A 70 4.82 10.91 -18.40
CA VAL A 70 4.49 10.09 -17.22
C VAL A 70 4.79 10.85 -15.93
N ALA A 71 5.94 11.51 -15.84
CA ALA A 71 6.32 12.34 -14.70
C ALA A 71 5.27 13.42 -14.39
N ARG A 72 4.84 14.15 -15.44
CA ARG A 72 3.81 15.19 -15.31
C ARG A 72 2.46 14.62 -14.89
N ALA A 73 2.01 13.54 -15.54
CA ALA A 73 0.74 12.90 -15.21
C ALA A 73 0.73 12.33 -13.78
N HIS A 74 1.83 11.72 -13.35
CA HIS A 74 2.01 11.23 -11.98
C HIS A 74 1.95 12.37 -10.97
N LEU A 75 2.64 13.49 -11.22
CA LEU A 75 2.60 14.64 -10.33
C LEU A 75 1.20 15.26 -10.21
N GLU A 76 0.47 15.40 -11.31
CA GLU A 76 -0.92 15.88 -11.31
C GLU A 76 -1.85 14.97 -10.50
N LEU A 77 -1.71 13.65 -10.66
CA LEU A 77 -2.47 12.68 -9.85
C LEU A 77 -2.14 12.80 -8.36
N LEU A 78 -0.86 12.99 -8.01
CA LEU A 78 -0.47 13.19 -6.61
C LEU A 78 -0.99 14.51 -6.05
N ARG A 79 -1.01 15.59 -6.83
CA ARG A 79 -1.60 16.88 -6.43
C ARG A 79 -3.08 16.73 -6.11
N LEU A 80 -3.84 16.10 -7.02
CA LEU A 80 -5.25 15.82 -6.79
C LEU A 80 -5.46 14.99 -5.51
N ARG A 81 -4.61 13.97 -5.32
CA ARG A 81 -4.66 13.12 -4.13
C ARG A 81 -4.44 13.90 -2.84
N VAL A 82 -3.44 14.78 -2.79
CA VAL A 82 -3.12 15.61 -1.63
C VAL A 82 -4.22 16.65 -1.37
N GLN A 83 -4.78 17.24 -2.42
CA GLN A 83 -5.88 18.21 -2.32
C GLN A 83 -7.12 17.59 -1.63
N HIS A 84 -7.41 16.32 -1.92
CA HIS A 84 -8.53 15.60 -1.32
C HIS A 84 -8.18 14.86 -0.02
N GLN A 85 -6.94 14.96 0.47
CA GLN A 85 -6.52 14.30 1.71
C GLN A 85 -7.45 14.64 2.90
N PRO A 86 -7.84 15.90 3.16
CA PRO A 86 -8.68 16.22 4.33
C PRO A 86 -10.05 15.55 4.31
N ASP A 87 -10.62 15.34 3.12
CA ASP A 87 -11.90 14.65 2.98
C ASP A 87 -11.75 13.14 3.21
N VAL A 88 -10.65 12.55 2.73
CA VAL A 88 -10.34 11.15 2.99
C VAL A 88 -10.07 10.90 4.48
N ASP A 89 -9.29 11.77 5.12
CA ASP A 89 -9.00 11.70 6.56
C ASP A 89 -10.29 11.77 7.39
N ARG A 90 -11.22 12.67 7.03
CA ARG A 90 -12.53 12.77 7.70
C ARG A 90 -13.34 11.47 7.62
N VAL A 91 -13.41 10.85 6.44
CA VAL A 91 -14.16 9.60 6.24
C VAL A 91 -13.51 8.46 7.02
N LEU A 92 -12.19 8.39 7.02
CA LEU A 92 -11.44 7.38 7.75
C LEU A 92 -11.59 7.53 9.26
N ASP A 93 -11.50 8.75 9.79
CA ASP A 93 -11.65 9.03 11.21
C ASP A 93 -13.03 8.59 11.73
N LEU A 94 -14.09 8.81 10.95
CA LEU A 94 -15.44 8.34 11.26
C LEU A 94 -15.49 6.80 11.31
N GLY A 95 -15.01 6.14 10.26
CA GLY A 95 -14.97 4.67 10.21
C GLY A 95 -14.12 4.06 11.32
N MET A 96 -13.02 4.72 11.68
CA MET A 96 -12.15 4.35 12.79
C MET A 96 -12.88 4.39 14.13
N GLN A 97 -13.64 5.45 14.40
CA GLN A 97 -14.44 5.56 15.62
C GLN A 97 -15.50 4.45 15.69
N GLU A 98 -16.22 4.20 14.59
CA GLU A 98 -17.21 3.14 14.51
C GLU A 98 -16.60 1.76 14.76
N LEU A 99 -15.46 1.45 14.12
CA LEU A 99 -14.74 0.19 14.30
C LEU A 99 -14.26 0.02 15.75
N LYS A 100 -13.72 1.07 16.39
CA LYS A 100 -13.25 0.99 17.78
C LYS A 100 -14.35 0.55 18.74
N THR A 101 -15.62 0.89 18.49
CA THR A 101 -16.75 0.42 19.33
C THR A 101 -16.99 -1.08 19.28
N LYS A 102 -16.45 -1.78 18.26
CA LYS A 102 -16.67 -3.21 18.02
C LYS A 102 -15.43 -4.06 18.31
N LEU A 103 -14.30 -3.44 18.60
CA LEU A 103 -13.00 -4.11 18.73
C LEU A 103 -12.55 -4.20 20.19
N SER A 104 -11.83 -5.28 20.51
CA SER A 104 -11.14 -5.41 21.79
C SER A 104 -10.00 -4.40 21.91
N SER A 105 -9.54 -4.13 23.13
CA SER A 105 -8.43 -3.19 23.36
C SER A 105 -7.16 -3.54 22.57
N GLU A 106 -6.84 -4.82 22.43
CA GLU A 106 -5.69 -5.27 21.62
C GLU A 106 -5.88 -4.98 20.13
N GLN A 107 -7.09 -5.21 19.61
CA GLN A 107 -7.41 -4.92 18.21
C GLN A 107 -7.44 -3.42 17.91
N GLN A 108 -7.83 -2.59 18.87
CA GLN A 108 -7.81 -1.13 18.74
C GLN A 108 -6.37 -0.61 18.59
N VAL A 109 -5.42 -1.15 19.36
CA VAL A 109 -3.99 -0.79 19.23
C VAL A 109 -3.47 -1.13 17.83
N LYS A 110 -3.84 -2.30 17.29
CA LYS A 110 -3.47 -2.67 15.92
C LYS A 110 -4.09 -1.72 14.89
N LEU A 111 -5.36 -1.36 15.07
CA LEU A 111 -6.06 -0.44 14.18
C LEU A 111 -5.42 0.96 14.20
N ASP A 112 -4.99 1.45 15.36
CA ASP A 112 -4.25 2.71 15.49
C ASP A 112 -2.90 2.68 14.77
N GLY A 113 -2.20 1.55 14.81
CA GLY A 113 -0.97 1.35 14.03
C GLY A 113 -1.20 1.45 12.53
N LEU A 114 -2.28 0.83 12.01
CA LEU A 114 -2.65 0.91 10.60
C LEU A 114 -3.00 2.36 10.19
N HIS A 115 -3.70 3.10 11.06
CA HIS A 115 -4.03 4.50 10.82
C HIS A 115 -2.76 5.37 10.78
N ALA A 116 -1.82 5.17 11.71
CA ALA A 116 -0.56 5.89 11.75
C ALA A 116 0.30 5.64 10.49
N GLN A 117 0.37 4.39 10.02
CA GLN A 117 1.05 4.06 8.76
C GLN A 117 0.43 4.80 7.57
N LEU A 118 -0.90 4.90 7.52
CA LEU A 118 -1.59 5.63 6.46
C LEU A 118 -1.28 7.13 6.51
N GLN A 119 -1.30 7.75 7.69
CA GLN A 119 -0.91 9.14 7.87
C GLN A 119 0.55 9.40 7.46
N GLN A 120 1.45 8.46 7.74
CA GLN A 120 2.84 8.57 7.31
C GLN A 120 2.96 8.55 5.78
N ARG A 121 2.19 7.71 5.09
CA ARG A 121 2.14 7.67 3.62
C ARG A 121 1.62 8.98 3.02
N TRP A 122 0.63 9.59 3.66
CA TRP A 122 0.14 10.92 3.27
C TRP A 122 1.22 11.99 3.41
N ARG A 123 1.91 12.03 4.56
CA ARG A 123 3.04 12.96 4.77
C ARG A 123 4.11 12.85 3.70
N MET A 124 4.58 11.64 3.40
CA MET A 124 5.57 11.42 2.34
C MET A 124 5.08 11.89 0.95
N THR A 125 3.79 11.70 0.66
CA THR A 125 3.20 12.12 -0.62
C THR A 125 3.13 13.64 -0.71
N SER A 126 2.65 14.31 0.35
CA SER A 126 2.53 15.76 0.43
C SER A 126 3.89 16.46 0.38
N GLU A 127 4.89 15.91 1.07
CA GLU A 127 6.28 16.38 1.00
C GLU A 127 6.87 16.27 -0.41
N TYR A 128 6.66 15.14 -1.08
CA TYR A 128 7.13 14.95 -2.45
C TYR A 128 6.49 15.93 -3.43
N VAL A 129 5.17 16.13 -3.36
CA VAL A 129 4.46 17.11 -4.21
C VAL A 129 4.99 18.51 -3.99
N ARG A 130 5.22 18.89 -2.72
CA ARG A 130 5.78 20.20 -2.36
C ARG A 130 7.20 20.38 -2.90
N GLN A 131 8.08 19.39 -2.70
CA GLN A 131 9.44 19.43 -3.24
C GLN A 131 9.47 19.54 -4.76
N ALA A 132 8.58 18.81 -5.46
CA ALA A 132 8.46 18.89 -6.91
C ALA A 132 7.95 20.25 -7.41
N GLN A 133 7.05 20.91 -6.65
CA GLN A 133 6.61 22.28 -6.93
C GLN A 133 7.75 23.30 -6.74
N ASP A 134 8.51 23.19 -5.65
CA ASP A 134 9.63 24.08 -5.34
C ASP A 134 10.83 23.90 -6.30
N ALA A 135 10.95 22.73 -6.94
CA ALA A 135 11.93 22.46 -7.98
C ALA A 135 11.49 22.97 -9.36
N GLY A 136 10.19 22.92 -9.65
CA GLY A 136 9.60 23.46 -10.88
C GLY A 136 9.58 24.99 -10.93
N GLY A 137 9.24 25.65 -9.82
CA GLY A 137 9.17 27.11 -9.71
C GLY A 137 10.53 27.84 -9.65
N ARG A 138 11.65 27.09 -9.62
CA ARG A 138 13.01 27.66 -9.66
C ARG A 138 13.57 27.81 -11.08
N LYS A 139 12.83 27.37 -12.09
CA LYS A 139 13.19 27.41 -13.51
C LYS A 139 12.40 28.46 -14.30
N GLU A 140 11.55 29.25 -13.63
CA GLU A 140 10.91 30.46 -14.17
C GLU A 140 11.58 31.71 -13.60
#